data_AF-A0A3D1SD90-F1
#
_entry.id   AF-A0A3D1SD90-F1
#
_cell.length_a   1.000
_cell.length_b   1.000
_cell.length_c   1.000
_cell.angle_alpha   90.00
_cell.angle_beta   90.00
_cell.angle_gamma   90.00
#
_symmetry.space_group_name_H-M   'P 1'
#
loop_
_entity.id
_entity.type
_entity.pdbx_description
1 polymer ?
#
loop_
_entity_poly.entity_id
_entity_poly.type
_entity_poly.pdbx_seq_one_letter_code
_entity_poly.pdbx_strand_id
1 'polypeptide(L)'
;MAITVPEEYQVPLHLFFQGENSHSYDFFGSHKLKKDGVDGVVFRCWAPHAKSVCVVGDFNHWDRTRHYMNKINDGGIWELFIEGIKQYDNYKFSVEAPDGLIKLKADPYGTHMELRPNTASKFFDLDGFKWTDKAYEEKLAKTNVYDSPINIYEVNAGSWKKNGENYLSYKQLADELIPYVKEMGYTHIELMPIGEYPFDGSWGYQQIGYYAPTSRFGTPHDFMAFVDKCHKAGIGVILDWVPAHFPKD
;
A
#
# COMPACT_ATOMS: atom_id res chain seq x y z
N MET A 1 -7.18 -15.81 30.47
CA MET A 1 -6.34 -14.71 30.97
C MET A 1 -6.71 -13.47 30.19
N ALA A 2 -6.90 -12.32 30.83
CA ALA A 2 -7.14 -11.06 30.12
C ALA A 2 -5.91 -10.74 29.28
N ILE A 3 -6.11 -10.34 28.02
CA ILE A 3 -5.02 -9.95 27.13
C ILE A 3 -4.58 -8.54 27.55
N THR A 4 -3.34 -8.40 28.02
CA THR A 4 -2.78 -7.09 28.36
C THR A 4 -2.29 -6.41 27.10
N VAL A 5 -2.90 -5.28 26.75
CA VAL A 5 -2.50 -4.43 25.62
C VAL A 5 -1.27 -3.60 26.03
N PRO A 6 -0.17 -3.60 25.26
CA PRO A 6 0.96 -2.70 25.47
C PRO A 6 0.52 -1.25 25.55
N GLU A 7 1.16 -0.44 26.42
CA GLU A 7 0.76 0.95 26.66
C GLU A 7 0.82 1.77 25.36
N GLU A 8 1.86 1.56 24.54
CA GLU A 8 2.02 2.22 23.25
C GLU A 8 0.89 1.90 22.24
N TYR A 9 0.14 0.81 22.43
CA TYR A 9 -0.95 0.41 21.54
C TYR A 9 -2.32 0.91 21.99
N GLN A 10 -2.45 1.40 23.22
CA GLN A 10 -3.75 1.79 23.77
C GLN A 10 -4.42 2.90 22.97
N VAL A 11 -3.71 4.00 22.69
CA VAL A 11 -4.25 5.14 21.94
C VAL A 11 -4.54 4.78 20.47
N PRO A 12 -3.60 4.17 19.70
CA PRO A 12 -3.89 3.75 18.33
C PRO A 12 -5.10 2.81 18.22
N LEU A 13 -5.24 1.85 19.13
CA LEU A 13 -6.36 0.91 19.12
C LEU A 13 -7.67 1.54 19.57
N HIS A 14 -7.65 2.44 20.56
CA HIS A 14 -8.83 3.18 20.99
C HIS A 14 -9.43 3.97 19.82
N LEU A 15 -8.61 4.78 19.16
CA LEU A 15 -9.02 5.57 18.00
C LEU A 15 -9.46 4.67 16.83
N PHE A 16 -8.81 3.53 16.61
CA PHE A 16 -9.19 2.60 15.55
C PHE A 16 -10.61 2.06 15.76
N PHE A 17 -10.95 1.62 16.98
CA PHE A 17 -12.29 1.10 17.27
C PHE A 17 -13.38 2.17 17.26
N GLN A 18 -13.02 3.45 17.42
CA GLN A 18 -13.94 4.57 17.22
C GLN A 18 -14.07 4.98 15.75
N GLY A 19 -13.23 4.46 14.86
CA GLY A 19 -13.16 4.89 13.46
C GLY A 19 -12.49 6.25 13.26
N GLU A 20 -11.71 6.72 14.24
CA GLU A 20 -11.08 8.04 14.27
C GLU A 20 -9.57 7.99 13.98
N ASN A 21 -8.99 6.78 13.85
CA ASN A 21 -7.56 6.63 13.56
C ASN A 21 -7.25 6.83 12.06
N SER A 22 -6.99 8.07 11.66
CA SER A 22 -6.52 8.43 10.31
C SER A 22 -5.13 7.88 9.96
N HIS A 23 -4.38 7.42 10.97
CA HIS A 23 -3.03 6.85 10.84
C HIS A 23 -2.99 5.35 11.15
N SER A 24 -4.12 4.65 10.98
CA SER A 24 -4.21 3.21 11.26
C SER A 24 -3.16 2.39 10.48
N TYR A 25 -2.71 2.87 9.33
CA TYR A 25 -1.66 2.25 8.52
C TYR A 25 -0.27 2.24 9.19
N ASP A 26 0.00 3.10 10.17
CA ASP A 26 1.26 3.06 10.94
C ASP A 26 1.26 1.88 11.92
N PHE A 27 0.08 1.35 12.24
CA PHE A 27 -0.09 0.23 13.15
C PHE A 27 -0.33 -1.09 12.41
N PHE A 28 -1.27 -1.14 11.47
CA PHE A 28 -1.61 -2.34 10.71
C PHE A 28 -0.69 -2.57 9.52
N GLY A 29 -0.65 -3.81 9.05
CA GLY A 29 0.21 -4.20 7.93
C GLY A 29 1.50 -4.85 8.40
N SER A 30 2.55 -4.73 7.58
CA SER A 30 3.88 -5.25 7.86
C SER A 30 4.90 -4.13 8.03
N HIS A 31 5.50 -4.03 9.22
CA HIS A 31 6.42 -2.94 9.59
C HIS A 31 7.73 -3.48 10.14
N LYS A 32 8.85 -2.83 9.84
CA LYS A 32 10.11 -3.13 10.55
C LYS A 32 9.93 -2.83 12.03
N LEU A 33 10.43 -3.71 12.88
CA LEU A 33 10.45 -3.52 14.32
C LEU A 33 11.76 -4.07 14.89
N LYS A 34 12.29 -3.41 15.91
CA LYS A 34 13.36 -3.96 16.73
C LYS A 34 12.76 -4.43 18.06
N LYS A 35 12.78 -5.74 18.31
CA LYS A 35 12.27 -6.35 19.54
C LYS A 35 13.41 -7.00 20.30
N ASP A 36 13.61 -6.58 21.55
CA ASP A 36 14.68 -7.09 22.43
C ASP A 36 16.08 -7.07 21.78
N GLY A 37 16.36 -6.03 20.98
CA GLY A 37 17.61 -5.84 20.26
C GLY A 37 17.70 -6.56 18.91
N VAL A 38 16.71 -7.37 18.54
CA VAL A 38 16.68 -8.13 17.28
C VAL A 38 15.83 -7.41 16.23
N ASP A 39 16.38 -7.27 15.03
CA ASP A 39 15.69 -6.70 13.87
C ASP A 39 14.75 -7.75 13.23
N GLY A 40 13.52 -7.34 12.94
CA GLY A 40 12.54 -8.19 12.26
C GLY A 40 11.37 -7.37 11.74
N VAL A 41 10.29 -8.07 11.40
CA VAL A 41 9.05 -7.46 10.89
C VAL A 41 7.89 -7.88 11.76
N VAL A 42 7.11 -6.90 12.18
CA VAL A 42 5.83 -7.12 12.85
C VAL A 42 4.71 -7.08 11.83
N PHE A 43 3.85 -8.09 11.87
CA PHE A 43 2.65 -8.20 11.05
C PHE A 43 1.44 -8.01 11.94
N ARG A 44 0.51 -7.13 11.54
CA ARG A 44 -0.73 -6.87 12.28
C ARG A 44 -1.94 -6.83 11.36
N CYS A 45 -3.00 -7.53 11.73
CA CYS A 45 -4.27 -7.48 11.01
C CYS A 45 -5.48 -7.51 11.95
N TRP A 46 -6.58 -6.95 11.47
CA TRP A 46 -7.87 -7.01 12.15
C TRP A 46 -8.73 -8.12 11.56
N ALA A 47 -9.00 -9.14 12.37
CA ALA A 47 -9.82 -10.29 11.98
C ALA A 47 -10.60 -10.79 13.21
N PRO A 48 -11.66 -10.07 13.62
CA PRO A 48 -12.26 -10.23 14.95
C PRO A 48 -12.95 -11.57 15.18
N HIS A 49 -13.51 -12.14 14.13
CA HIS A 49 -14.18 -13.43 14.19
C HIS A 49 -13.28 -14.59 13.78
N ALA A 50 -12.00 -14.35 13.47
CA ALA A 50 -11.10 -15.45 13.16
C ALA A 50 -10.91 -16.36 14.39
N LYS A 51 -10.86 -17.66 14.13
CA LYS A 51 -10.50 -18.68 15.11
C LYS A 51 -8.98 -18.73 15.28
N SER A 52 -8.23 -18.67 14.18
CA SER A 52 -6.77 -18.56 14.17
C SER A 52 -6.31 -17.74 12.97
N VAL A 53 -5.17 -17.06 13.11
CA VAL A 53 -4.49 -16.39 12.01
C VAL A 53 -3.02 -16.79 12.04
N CYS A 54 -2.45 -17.08 10.87
CA CYS A 54 -1.02 -17.32 10.69
C CYS A 54 -0.47 -16.41 9.58
N VAL A 55 0.82 -16.10 9.64
CA VAL A 55 1.53 -15.50 8.50
C VAL A 55 2.17 -16.63 7.69
N VAL A 56 1.84 -16.72 6.41
CA VAL A 56 2.45 -17.70 5.48
C VAL A 56 3.15 -16.95 4.36
N GLY A 57 4.31 -17.45 3.92
CA GLY A 57 5.09 -16.77 2.90
C GLY A 57 6.35 -17.52 2.52
N ASP A 58 7.17 -16.89 1.70
CA ASP A 58 8.39 -17.50 1.15
C ASP A 58 9.34 -17.99 2.24
N PHE A 59 9.50 -17.18 3.30
CA PHE A 59 10.36 -17.46 4.47
C PHE A 59 9.94 -18.68 5.31
N ASN A 60 8.73 -19.20 5.10
CA ASN A 60 8.24 -20.39 5.81
C ASN A 60 7.66 -21.46 4.88
N HIS A 61 7.95 -21.38 3.58
CA HIS A 61 7.45 -22.29 2.55
C HIS A 61 5.92 -22.41 2.53
N TRP A 62 5.24 -21.29 2.84
CA TRP A 62 3.78 -21.22 2.87
C TRP A 62 3.11 -22.19 3.87
N ASP A 63 3.84 -22.60 4.91
CA ASP A 63 3.40 -23.57 5.92
C ASP A 63 2.68 -22.88 7.10
N ARG A 64 1.35 -23.03 7.16
CA ARG A 64 0.51 -22.42 8.21
C ARG A 64 0.83 -22.89 9.62
N THR A 65 1.58 -23.98 9.80
CA THR A 65 1.87 -24.53 11.12
C THR A 65 3.02 -23.81 11.84
N ARG A 66 3.76 -22.93 11.15
CA ARG A 66 5.01 -22.35 11.65
C ARG A 66 4.86 -21.00 12.36
N HIS A 67 3.94 -20.15 11.91
CA HIS A 67 3.91 -18.73 12.29
C HIS A 67 2.49 -18.30 12.69
N TYR A 68 1.98 -18.85 13.80
CA TYR A 68 0.71 -18.45 14.38
C TYR A 68 0.80 -17.04 15.00
N MET A 69 -0.22 -16.22 14.76
CA MET A 69 -0.34 -14.88 15.33
C MET A 69 -1.04 -14.95 16.69
N ASN A 70 -0.72 -13.99 17.55
CA ASN A 70 -1.34 -13.84 18.87
C ASN A 70 -2.42 -12.76 18.82
N LYS A 71 -3.54 -12.98 19.51
CA LYS A 71 -4.48 -11.89 19.78
C LYS A 71 -3.85 -10.93 20.79
N ILE A 72 -3.80 -9.65 20.43
CA ILE A 72 -3.24 -8.60 21.30
C ILE A 72 -4.32 -7.76 22.00
N ASN A 73 -5.59 -8.00 21.68
CA ASN A 73 -6.74 -7.47 22.42
C ASN A 73 -8.00 -8.34 22.19
N ASP A 74 -9.07 -8.01 22.91
CA ASP A 74 -10.38 -8.66 22.75
C ASP A 74 -11.14 -8.16 21.50
N GLY A 75 -10.69 -7.06 20.89
CA GLY A 75 -11.29 -6.46 19.68
C GLY A 75 -10.86 -7.13 18.37
N GLY A 76 -10.09 -8.22 18.42
CA GLY A 76 -9.83 -9.04 17.24
C GLY A 76 -8.58 -8.72 16.46
N ILE A 77 -7.61 -8.08 17.10
CA ILE A 77 -6.34 -7.69 16.49
C ILE A 77 -5.33 -8.81 16.69
N TRP A 78 -4.69 -9.23 15.61
CA TRP A 78 -3.68 -10.28 15.58
C TRP A 78 -2.31 -9.69 15.29
N GLU A 79 -1.28 -10.13 16.02
CA GLU A 79 0.11 -9.70 15.85
C GLU A 79 1.07 -10.89 15.80
N LEU A 80 2.10 -10.78 14.98
CA LEU A 80 3.28 -11.65 15.04
C LEU A 80 4.54 -10.88 14.64
N PHE A 81 5.61 -11.02 15.42
CA PHE A 81 6.95 -10.59 15.06
C PHE A 81 7.73 -11.77 14.45
N ILE A 82 8.37 -11.56 13.30
CA ILE A 82 9.15 -12.57 12.60
C ILE A 82 10.52 -11.99 12.23
N GLU A 83 11.57 -12.70 12.61
CA GLU A 83 12.96 -12.37 12.25
C GLU A 83 13.29 -12.81 10.83
N GLY A 84 14.28 -12.17 10.22
CA GLY A 84 14.85 -12.62 8.95
C GLY A 84 13.97 -12.43 7.70
N ILE A 85 12.86 -11.71 7.83
CA ILE A 85 12.05 -11.25 6.69
C ILE A 85 12.87 -10.30 5.82
N LYS A 86 12.87 -10.54 4.52
CA LYS A 86 13.64 -9.75 3.54
C LYS A 86 12.72 -8.85 2.74
N GLN A 87 13.27 -7.73 2.27
CA GLN A 87 12.64 -6.92 1.22
C GLN A 87 12.23 -7.86 0.09
N TYR A 88 10.98 -7.73 -0.36
CA TYR A 88 10.36 -8.53 -1.41
C TYR A 88 9.88 -9.94 -1.04
N ASP A 89 9.98 -10.39 0.22
CA ASP A 89 9.35 -11.65 0.64
C ASP A 89 7.83 -11.56 0.46
N ASN A 90 7.26 -12.54 -0.24
CA ASN A 90 5.82 -12.63 -0.41
C ASN A 90 5.19 -13.26 0.84
N TYR A 91 4.03 -12.75 1.24
CA TYR A 91 3.26 -13.28 2.35
C TYR A 91 1.75 -13.08 2.17
N LYS A 92 1.00 -13.87 2.94
CA LYS A 92 -0.45 -13.74 3.14
C LYS A 92 -0.80 -14.05 4.60
N PHE A 93 -1.95 -13.58 5.02
CA PHE A 93 -2.60 -14.08 6.24
C PHE A 93 -3.37 -15.37 5.91
N SER A 94 -3.04 -16.47 6.58
CA SER A 94 -3.85 -17.68 6.61
C SER A 94 -4.88 -17.53 7.73
N VAL A 95 -6.13 -17.28 7.37
CA VAL A 95 -7.22 -16.99 8.32
C VAL A 95 -8.14 -18.21 8.39
N GLU A 96 -8.30 -18.76 9.59
CA GLU A 96 -9.29 -19.80 9.89
C GLU A 96 -10.55 -19.15 10.45
N ALA A 97 -11.68 -19.34 9.77
CA ALA A 97 -12.99 -18.87 10.20
C ALA A 97 -13.58 -19.72 11.34
N PRO A 98 -14.66 -19.28 12.02
CA PRO A 98 -15.29 -20.04 13.10
C PRO A 98 -15.75 -21.45 12.71
N ASP A 99 -16.15 -21.64 11.45
CA ASP A 99 -16.56 -22.92 10.88
C ASP A 99 -15.37 -23.83 10.49
N GLY A 100 -14.14 -23.36 10.67
CA GLY A 100 -12.91 -24.07 10.33
C GLY A 100 -12.43 -23.86 8.89
N LEU A 101 -13.16 -23.08 8.07
CA LEU A 101 -12.71 -22.77 6.71
C LEU A 101 -11.45 -21.91 6.74
N ILE A 102 -10.42 -22.32 6.00
CA ILE A 102 -9.15 -21.59 5.90
C ILE A 102 -9.08 -20.88 4.56
N LYS A 103 -8.78 -19.57 4.59
CA LYS A 103 -8.51 -18.78 3.40
C LYS A 103 -7.18 -18.06 3.53
N LEU A 104 -6.47 -17.93 2.41
CA LEU A 104 -5.31 -17.04 2.31
C LEU A 104 -5.79 -15.67 1.84
N LYS A 105 -5.45 -14.63 2.59
CA LYS A 105 -5.81 -13.25 2.28
C LYS A 105 -4.55 -12.39 2.13
N ALA A 106 -4.54 -11.55 1.10
CA ALA A 106 -3.60 -10.44 1.02
C ALA A 106 -3.78 -9.55 2.26
N ASP A 107 -2.70 -8.88 2.65
CA ASP A 107 -2.73 -7.88 3.71
C ASP A 107 -3.55 -6.66 3.27
N PRO A 108 -4.66 -6.32 3.95
CA PRO A 108 -5.45 -5.13 3.63
C PRO A 108 -4.65 -3.82 3.72
N TYR A 109 -3.59 -3.80 4.55
CA TYR A 109 -2.68 -2.68 4.77
C TYR A 109 -1.30 -2.92 4.13
N GLY A 110 -1.18 -3.92 3.24
CA GLY A 110 0.06 -4.19 2.52
C GLY A 110 0.44 -3.02 1.61
N THR A 111 1.72 -2.64 1.62
CA THR A 111 2.26 -1.49 0.87
C THR A 111 2.82 -1.88 -0.50
N HIS A 112 2.93 -3.19 -0.78
CA HIS A 112 3.31 -3.73 -2.07
C HIS A 112 2.71 -5.12 -2.27
N MET A 113 2.54 -5.53 -3.53
CA MET A 113 1.91 -6.80 -3.91
C MET A 113 2.65 -7.46 -5.07
N GLU A 114 2.42 -8.76 -5.26
CA GLU A 114 2.82 -9.45 -6.48
C GLU A 114 2.11 -8.90 -7.73
N LEU A 115 2.74 -9.09 -8.89
CA LEU A 115 2.11 -8.80 -10.17
C LEU A 115 0.94 -9.75 -10.41
N ARG A 116 -0.23 -9.19 -10.75
CA ARG A 116 -1.40 -9.98 -11.18
C ARG A 116 -1.02 -11.01 -12.28
N PRO A 117 -1.59 -12.23 -12.26
CA PRO A 117 -2.74 -12.66 -11.47
C PRO A 117 -2.40 -13.15 -10.05
N ASN A 118 -1.13 -13.08 -9.63
CA ASN A 118 -0.77 -13.41 -8.25
C ASN A 118 -1.32 -12.36 -7.28
N THR A 119 -1.44 -12.74 -6.00
CA THR A 119 -2.20 -11.96 -5.00
C THR A 119 -1.53 -11.90 -3.63
N ALA A 120 -0.27 -12.36 -3.47
CA ALA A 120 0.40 -12.16 -2.20
C ALA A 120 0.73 -10.68 -2.00
N SER A 121 0.66 -10.26 -0.73
CA SER A 121 1.33 -9.04 -0.32
C SER A 121 2.82 -9.30 -0.29
N LYS A 122 3.60 -8.24 -0.45
CA LYS A 122 5.04 -8.30 -0.50
C LYS A 122 5.60 -7.37 0.55
N PHE A 123 6.47 -7.88 1.42
CA PHE A 123 7.12 -7.03 2.40
C PHE A 123 7.96 -5.99 1.67
N PHE A 124 7.65 -4.72 1.90
CA PHE A 124 8.35 -3.60 1.30
C PHE A 124 8.53 -2.50 2.33
N ASP A 125 9.77 -2.32 2.76
CA ASP A 125 10.20 -1.21 3.57
C ASP A 125 10.11 0.09 2.76
N LEU A 126 9.24 1.00 3.21
CA LEU A 126 9.05 2.30 2.57
C LEU A 126 10.14 3.31 2.96
N ASP A 127 10.92 3.04 4.02
CA ASP A 127 11.97 3.95 4.46
C ASP A 127 13.08 4.12 3.42
N GLY A 128 13.88 5.18 3.58
CA GLY A 128 15.08 5.42 2.79
C GLY A 128 14.85 6.12 1.46
N PHE A 129 13.59 6.31 1.03
CA PHE A 129 13.29 7.22 -0.09
C PHE A 129 13.57 8.67 0.31
N LYS A 130 14.32 9.39 -0.54
CA LYS A 130 14.71 10.78 -0.30
C LYS A 130 13.93 11.72 -1.21
N TRP A 131 12.85 12.27 -0.67
CA TRP A 131 12.08 13.34 -1.31
C TRP A 131 12.93 14.60 -1.51
N THR A 132 12.64 15.31 -2.58
CA THR A 132 13.34 16.55 -2.98
C THR A 132 12.38 17.62 -3.49
N ASP A 133 11.10 17.44 -3.21
CA ASP A 133 9.97 18.28 -3.60
C ASP A 133 9.59 19.35 -2.57
N LYS A 134 10.41 19.53 -1.52
CA LYS A 134 10.17 20.53 -0.46
C LYS A 134 9.78 21.92 -1.00
N ALA A 135 10.42 22.39 -2.06
CA ALA A 135 10.10 23.69 -2.66
C ALA A 135 8.70 23.73 -3.31
N TYR A 136 8.23 22.61 -3.86
CA TYR A 136 6.88 22.46 -4.39
C TYR A 136 5.85 22.50 -3.26
N GLU A 137 6.05 21.71 -2.20
CA GLU A 137 5.18 21.66 -1.02
C GLU A 137 5.05 23.03 -0.34
N GLU A 138 6.18 23.73 -0.13
CA GLU A 138 6.18 25.08 0.46
C GLU A 138 5.45 26.12 -0.39
N LYS A 139 5.45 25.94 -1.72
CA LYS A 139 4.70 26.79 -2.64
C LYS A 139 3.21 26.43 -2.60
N LEU A 140 2.87 25.14 -2.65
CA LEU A 140 1.50 24.64 -2.61
C LEU A 140 0.77 25.12 -1.35
N ALA A 141 1.41 25.00 -0.18
CA ALA A 141 0.86 25.45 1.10
C ALA A 141 0.50 26.94 1.17
N LYS A 142 1.10 27.78 0.31
CA LYS A 142 0.84 29.23 0.21
C LYS A 142 -0.10 29.60 -0.93
N THR A 143 -0.47 28.63 -1.77
CA THR A 143 -1.24 28.85 -2.98
C THR A 143 -2.73 28.66 -2.69
N ASN A 144 -3.58 29.63 -3.04
CA ASN A 144 -5.02 29.39 -3.06
C ASN A 144 -5.37 28.58 -4.31
N VAL A 145 -5.66 27.30 -4.14
CA VAL A 145 -6.00 26.39 -5.25
C VAL A 145 -7.27 26.83 -6.00
N TYR A 146 -8.21 27.51 -5.35
CA TYR A 146 -9.45 28.00 -5.97
C TYR A 146 -9.24 29.21 -6.89
N ASP A 147 -8.15 29.96 -6.69
CA ASP A 147 -7.79 31.12 -7.50
C ASP A 147 -6.63 30.81 -8.47
N SER A 148 -6.24 29.54 -8.58
CA SER A 148 -5.10 29.10 -9.39
C SER A 148 -5.55 28.42 -10.69
N PRO A 149 -4.77 28.52 -11.78
CA PRO A 149 -5.09 27.80 -13.01
C PRO A 149 -4.96 26.28 -12.81
N ILE A 150 -6.06 25.57 -13.03
CA ILE A 150 -6.11 24.10 -13.03
C ILE A 150 -6.42 23.63 -14.45
N ASN A 151 -5.42 22.99 -15.07
CA ASN A 151 -5.57 22.32 -16.36
C ASN A 151 -4.99 20.91 -16.20
N ILE A 152 -5.87 19.91 -16.26
CA ILE A 152 -5.59 18.53 -15.87
C ILE A 152 -5.42 17.68 -17.13
N TYR A 153 -4.34 16.89 -17.17
CA TYR A 153 -4.18 15.81 -18.15
C TYR A 153 -4.48 14.48 -17.47
N GLU A 154 -5.65 13.92 -17.74
CA GLU A 154 -6.08 12.61 -17.22
C GLU A 154 -5.35 11.48 -17.95
N VAL A 155 -4.84 10.51 -17.20
CA VAL A 155 -3.96 9.46 -17.71
C VAL A 155 -4.30 8.09 -17.12
N ASN A 156 -4.57 7.13 -18.01
CA ASN A 156 -4.41 5.72 -17.69
C ASN A 156 -2.93 5.31 -17.87
N ALA A 157 -2.21 5.09 -16.77
CA ALA A 157 -0.78 4.74 -16.83
C ALA A 157 -0.49 3.46 -17.65
N GLY A 158 -1.42 2.52 -17.69
CA GLY A 158 -1.26 1.25 -18.41
C GLY A 158 -1.51 1.33 -19.92
N SER A 159 -2.12 2.40 -20.42
CA SER A 159 -2.47 2.55 -21.84
C SER A 159 -2.03 3.86 -22.48
N TRP A 160 -1.48 4.82 -21.73
CA TRP A 160 -0.96 6.08 -22.29
C TRP A 160 0.10 5.83 -23.36
N LYS A 161 1.07 4.98 -23.04
CA LYS A 161 2.11 4.51 -23.95
C LYS A 161 2.57 3.12 -23.54
N LYS A 162 2.91 2.28 -24.52
CA LYS A 162 3.47 0.94 -24.31
C LYS A 162 4.80 0.81 -25.01
N ASN A 163 5.69 -0.02 -24.45
CA ASN A 163 6.90 -0.46 -25.11
C ASN A 163 6.69 -1.88 -25.65
N GLY A 164 6.14 -1.96 -26.87
CA GLY A 164 5.64 -3.21 -27.43
C GLY A 164 4.43 -3.72 -26.62
N GLU A 165 4.52 -4.94 -26.12
CA GLU A 165 3.48 -5.54 -25.27
C GLU A 165 3.59 -5.13 -23.79
N ASN A 166 4.71 -4.52 -23.39
CA ASN A 166 5.00 -4.20 -22.00
C ASN A 166 4.47 -2.81 -21.60
N TYR A 167 4.06 -2.70 -20.33
CA TYR A 167 3.81 -1.41 -19.69
C TYR A 167 5.11 -0.61 -19.56
N LEU A 168 4.97 0.72 -19.49
CA LEU A 168 6.02 1.55 -18.95
C LEU A 168 6.07 1.38 -17.42
N SER A 169 7.27 1.33 -16.86
CA SER A 169 7.46 1.48 -15.41
C SER A 169 7.14 2.91 -14.98
N TYR A 170 6.88 3.15 -13.68
CA TYR A 170 6.71 4.50 -13.13
C TYR A 170 7.90 5.41 -13.46
N LYS A 171 9.12 4.87 -13.50
CA LYS A 171 10.33 5.60 -13.90
C LYS A 171 10.28 6.04 -15.36
N GLN A 172 9.95 5.13 -16.28
CA GLN A 172 9.81 5.45 -17.71
C GLN A 172 8.64 6.39 -17.96
N LEU A 173 7.51 6.18 -17.26
CA LEU A 173 6.39 7.09 -17.30
C LEU A 173 6.82 8.48 -16.84
N ALA A 174 7.60 8.60 -15.76
CA ALA A 174 8.12 9.89 -15.31
C ALA A 174 9.02 10.55 -16.37
N ASP A 175 9.89 9.79 -17.03
CA ASP A 175 10.83 10.32 -18.02
C ASP A 175 10.16 10.75 -19.33
N GLU A 176 9.01 10.18 -19.67
CA GLU A 176 8.31 10.46 -20.94
C GLU A 176 7.05 11.33 -20.77
N LEU A 177 6.20 11.03 -19.79
CA LEU A 177 4.93 11.72 -19.56
C LEU A 177 5.15 13.13 -19.01
N ILE A 178 6.08 13.30 -18.06
CA ILE A 178 6.27 14.59 -17.38
C ILE A 178 6.76 15.67 -18.36
N PRO A 179 7.78 15.43 -19.22
CA PRO A 179 8.17 16.41 -20.23
C PRO A 179 7.04 16.73 -21.21
N TYR A 180 6.29 15.71 -21.65
CA TYR A 180 5.15 15.89 -22.56
C TYR A 180 4.07 16.78 -21.95
N VAL A 181 3.64 16.47 -20.72
CA VAL A 181 2.63 17.25 -19.97
C VAL A 181 3.11 18.69 -19.76
N LYS A 182 4.41 18.87 -19.47
CA LYS A 182 5.01 20.18 -19.29
C LYS A 182 5.04 21.00 -20.58
N GLU A 183 5.45 20.39 -21.69
CA GLU A 183 5.47 21.03 -23.02
C GLU A 183 4.07 21.47 -23.45
N MET A 184 3.07 20.62 -23.19
CA MET A 184 1.67 20.89 -23.51
C MET A 184 1.03 21.95 -22.59
N GLY A 185 1.69 22.34 -21.49
CA GLY A 185 1.24 23.42 -20.61
C GLY A 185 0.17 23.04 -19.59
N TYR A 186 0.00 21.75 -19.29
CA TYR A 186 -0.87 21.30 -18.19
C TYR A 186 -0.26 21.62 -16.83
N THR A 187 -1.10 21.78 -15.81
CA THR A 187 -0.67 22.07 -14.43
C THR A 187 -0.72 20.83 -13.54
N HIS A 188 -1.54 19.83 -13.90
CA HIS A 188 -1.70 18.60 -13.13
C HIS A 188 -1.77 17.37 -14.06
N ILE A 189 -1.34 16.24 -13.52
CA ILE A 189 -1.64 14.90 -14.04
C ILE A 189 -2.68 14.29 -13.10
N GLU A 190 -3.78 13.82 -13.65
CA GLU A 190 -4.74 12.99 -12.91
C GLU A 190 -4.55 11.54 -13.35
N LEU A 191 -4.20 10.67 -12.41
CA LEU A 191 -4.04 9.25 -12.68
C LEU A 191 -5.35 8.53 -12.35
N MET A 192 -5.85 7.76 -13.31
CA MET A 192 -6.81 6.69 -13.04
C MET A 192 -6.28 5.77 -11.92
N PRO A 193 -7.14 5.01 -11.21
CA PRO A 193 -6.76 4.41 -9.94
C PRO A 193 -5.47 3.58 -10.00
N ILE A 194 -4.52 3.92 -9.13
CA ILE A 194 -3.21 3.26 -9.07
C ILE A 194 -3.06 2.25 -7.94
N GLY A 195 -3.99 2.18 -6.98
CA GLY A 195 -3.98 1.13 -5.95
C GLY A 195 -4.20 -0.24 -6.58
N GLU A 196 -3.59 -1.31 -6.07
CA GLU A 196 -3.54 -2.61 -6.74
C GLU A 196 -4.93 -3.19 -7.07
N TYR A 197 -5.06 -3.74 -8.29
CA TYR A 197 -6.31 -4.28 -8.85
C TYR A 197 -6.04 -5.55 -9.67
N PRO A 198 -6.94 -6.56 -9.67
CA PRO A 198 -6.65 -7.86 -10.29
C PRO A 198 -6.86 -7.88 -11.81
N PHE A 199 -7.68 -6.97 -12.35
CA PHE A 199 -8.14 -7.03 -13.75
C PHE A 199 -7.96 -5.71 -14.50
N ASP A 200 -7.23 -5.74 -15.61
CA ASP A 200 -6.93 -4.53 -16.41
C ASP A 200 -8.17 -3.88 -17.02
N GLY A 201 -9.17 -4.67 -17.39
CA GLY A 201 -10.41 -4.15 -17.97
C GLY A 201 -11.26 -3.35 -16.99
N SER A 202 -10.93 -3.37 -15.69
CA SER A 202 -11.54 -2.47 -14.69
C SER A 202 -10.98 -1.05 -14.73
N TRP A 203 -9.87 -0.84 -15.47
CA TRP A 203 -9.08 0.40 -15.49
C TRP A 203 -8.59 0.88 -14.12
N GLY A 204 -8.58 -0.01 -13.12
CA GLY A 204 -8.20 0.29 -11.75
C GLY A 204 -9.38 0.46 -10.80
N TYR A 205 -10.62 0.60 -11.28
CA TYR A 205 -11.78 0.85 -10.41
C TYR A 205 -12.24 -0.35 -9.58
N GLN A 206 -11.64 -1.53 -9.74
CA GLN A 206 -11.91 -2.71 -8.90
C GLN A 206 -10.69 -3.05 -8.04
N GLN A 207 -10.39 -2.19 -7.05
CA GLN A 207 -9.19 -2.30 -6.22
C GLN A 207 -9.30 -3.41 -5.16
N ILE A 208 -8.17 -4.06 -4.89
CA ILE A 208 -8.00 -5.04 -3.81
C ILE A 208 -6.85 -4.67 -2.86
N GLY A 209 -5.89 -3.86 -3.29
CA GLY A 209 -4.77 -3.39 -2.48
C GLY A 209 -4.77 -1.86 -2.37
N TYR A 210 -5.59 -1.33 -1.46
CA TYR A 210 -5.80 0.11 -1.30
C TYR A 210 -4.55 0.89 -0.86
N TYR A 211 -3.62 0.24 -0.17
CA TYR A 211 -2.39 0.84 0.37
C TYR A 211 -1.15 0.57 -0.50
N ALA A 212 -1.30 -0.13 -1.62
CA ALA A 212 -0.20 -0.51 -2.50
C ALA A 212 -0.40 0.08 -3.90
N PRO A 213 0.51 0.92 -4.42
CA PRO A 213 0.50 1.23 -5.84
C PRO A 213 0.72 -0.05 -6.65
N THR A 214 0.00 -0.18 -7.77
CA THR A 214 -0.02 -1.38 -8.61
C THR A 214 1.39 -1.75 -9.04
N SER A 215 1.71 -3.02 -8.84
CA SER A 215 3.00 -3.63 -9.17
C SER A 215 3.28 -3.71 -10.67
N ARG A 216 2.26 -3.49 -11.51
CA ARG A 216 2.36 -3.43 -12.99
C ARG A 216 3.47 -2.51 -13.48
N PHE A 217 3.70 -1.41 -12.76
CA PHE A 217 4.60 -0.34 -13.20
C PHE A 217 5.86 -0.25 -12.33
N GLY A 218 6.04 -1.14 -11.35
CA GLY A 218 7.25 -1.19 -10.51
C GLY A 218 6.93 -1.18 -9.02
N THR A 219 7.85 -0.59 -8.25
CA THR A 219 7.82 -0.59 -6.78
C THR A 219 7.14 0.67 -6.22
N PRO A 220 6.76 0.68 -4.92
CA PRO A 220 6.31 1.88 -4.25
C PRO A 220 7.31 3.05 -4.35
N HIS A 221 8.61 2.78 -4.20
CA HIS A 221 9.66 3.81 -4.39
C HIS A 221 9.72 4.35 -5.83
N ASP A 222 9.41 3.53 -6.84
CA ASP A 222 9.34 4.03 -8.22
C ASP A 222 8.15 4.98 -8.41
N PHE A 223 7.02 4.72 -7.75
CA PHE A 223 5.88 5.64 -7.75
C PHE A 223 6.16 6.92 -6.95
N MET A 224 6.83 6.83 -5.81
CA MET A 224 7.32 8.01 -5.08
C MET A 224 8.25 8.86 -5.96
N ALA A 225 9.16 8.23 -6.71
CA ALA A 225 10.04 8.91 -7.65
C ALA A 225 9.27 9.60 -8.80
N PHE A 226 8.18 9.00 -9.28
CA PHE A 226 7.29 9.62 -10.27
C PHE A 226 6.67 10.91 -9.71
N VAL A 227 6.11 10.87 -8.50
CA VAL A 227 5.51 12.04 -7.84
C VAL A 227 6.56 13.13 -7.56
N ASP A 228 7.72 12.76 -7.01
CA ASP A 228 8.83 13.70 -6.75
C ASP A 228 9.29 14.41 -8.04
N LYS A 229 9.36 13.67 -9.16
CA LYS A 229 9.68 14.26 -10.48
C LYS A 229 8.58 15.18 -11.00
N CYS A 230 7.31 14.86 -10.78
CA CYS A 230 6.20 15.75 -11.14
C CYS A 230 6.31 17.08 -10.37
N HIS A 231 6.52 17.00 -9.06
CA HIS A 231 6.66 18.16 -8.18
C HIS A 231 7.87 19.03 -8.58
N LYS A 232 9.02 18.42 -8.89
CA LYS A 232 10.18 19.14 -9.45
C LYS A 232 9.87 19.87 -10.75
N ALA A 233 9.03 19.29 -11.61
CA ALA A 233 8.58 19.93 -12.84
C ALA A 233 7.46 20.97 -12.60
N GLY A 234 7.02 21.16 -11.35
CA GLY A 234 5.92 22.04 -10.98
C GLY A 234 4.56 21.53 -11.45
N ILE A 235 4.39 20.21 -11.57
CA ILE A 235 3.18 19.52 -11.97
C ILE A 235 2.59 18.84 -10.74
N GLY A 236 1.32 19.10 -10.43
CA GLY A 236 0.60 18.39 -9.37
C GLY A 236 0.14 17.01 -9.82
N VAL A 237 -0.02 16.10 -8.86
CA VAL A 237 -0.53 14.75 -9.10
C VAL A 237 -1.85 14.58 -8.35
N ILE A 238 -2.89 14.21 -9.09
CA ILE A 238 -4.23 13.89 -8.58
C ILE A 238 -4.42 12.38 -8.79
N LEU A 239 -4.99 11.69 -7.81
CA LEU A 239 -5.29 10.27 -7.89
C LEU A 239 -6.78 10.04 -7.81
N ASP A 240 -7.31 9.26 -8.76
CA ASP A 240 -8.61 8.66 -8.61
C ASP A 240 -8.58 7.69 -7.43
N TRP A 241 -9.46 7.97 -6.46
CA TRP A 241 -9.63 7.15 -5.27
C TRP A 241 -10.99 6.46 -5.29
N VAL A 242 -11.03 5.16 -4.97
CA VAL A 242 -12.21 4.31 -5.19
C VAL A 242 -12.78 3.74 -3.87
N PRO A 243 -13.34 4.59 -2.98
CA PRO A 243 -13.88 4.14 -1.69
C PRO A 243 -15.29 3.53 -1.78
N ALA A 244 -15.95 3.64 -2.94
CA ALA A 244 -17.37 3.36 -3.07
C ALA A 244 -17.71 1.85 -3.06
N HIS A 245 -16.76 0.98 -3.43
CA HIS A 245 -16.95 -0.47 -3.49
C HIS A 245 -15.61 -1.21 -3.59
N PHE A 246 -15.63 -2.53 -3.41
CA PHE A 246 -14.53 -3.45 -3.69
C PHE A 246 -15.09 -4.72 -4.36
N PRO A 247 -14.30 -5.45 -5.19
CA PRO A 247 -14.76 -6.66 -5.88
C PRO A 247 -14.80 -7.88 -4.93
N LYS A 248 -15.26 -9.04 -5.43
CA LYS A 248 -15.55 -10.23 -4.59
C LYS A 248 -14.44 -11.29 -4.54
N ASP A 249 -13.26 -10.98 -5.07
CA ASP A 249 -12.09 -11.87 -5.19
C ASP A 249 -11.61 -12.52 -3.86
#